data_AF-A0A7V9HEG9-F1
#
_entry.id   AF-A0A7V9HEG9-F1
#
_cell.length_a   1.000
_cell.length_b   1.000
_cell.length_c   1.000
_cell.angle_alpha   90.00
_cell.angle_beta   90.00
_cell.angle_gamma   90.00
#
_symmetry.space_group_name_H-M   'P 1'
#
loop_
_entity.id
_entity.type
_entity.pdbx_description
1 polymer ?
#
loop_
_entity_poly.entity_id
_entity_poly.type
_entity_poly.pdbx_seq_one_letter_code
_entity_poly.pdbx_strand_id
1 'polypeptide(L)'
;MELDRPFIEKRDFPVKRRGFDPEAVAAHLATLADRFDALQRPPRSESLAGAASDRVRVIVEAAERSVADMGHEAEVERGRILDASHREADEHLAHVARATASMLERVALLEQEFAALLDVVRTSATRLTAELAALEGAVQELRETPSPPAPEIEREPPPPDADGARLIALNMALSGTPREETERYLAENFDTIDLNGLLDDVYVRADQ
;
A
#
# COMPACT_ATOMS: atom_id res chain seq x y z
N MET A 1 37.96 -81.47 -17.32
CA MET A 1 38.41 -82.28 -18.47
C MET A 1 38.44 -81.32 -19.65
N GLU A 2 39.61 -80.80 -19.99
CA GLU A 2 39.77 -79.89 -21.13
C GLU A 2 39.70 -80.72 -22.41
N LEU A 3 38.77 -80.37 -23.30
CA LEU A 3 38.63 -81.00 -24.60
C LEU A 3 39.57 -80.25 -25.55
N ASP A 4 40.82 -80.68 -25.59
CA ASP A 4 41.82 -80.10 -26.50
C ASP A 4 41.61 -80.64 -27.91
N ARG A 5 41.94 -79.82 -28.92
CA ARG A 5 41.91 -80.20 -30.35
C ARG A 5 42.39 -81.63 -30.66
N PRO A 6 43.55 -82.12 -30.18
CA PRO A 6 44.01 -83.48 -30.46
C PRO A 6 43.10 -84.57 -29.87
N PHE A 7 42.30 -84.25 -28.85
CA PHE A 7 41.34 -85.18 -28.26
C PHE A 7 40.06 -85.31 -29.11
N ILE A 8 39.63 -84.23 -29.77
CA ILE A 8 38.44 -84.20 -30.65
C ILE A 8 38.74 -84.86 -32.00
N GLU A 9 39.95 -84.70 -32.53
CA GLU A 9 40.37 -85.25 -33.83
C GLU A 9 40.80 -86.74 -33.78
N LYS A 10 40.56 -87.43 -32.65
CA LYS A 10 41.02 -88.82 -32.47
C LYS A 10 40.39 -89.76 -33.51
N ARG A 11 41.19 -90.62 -34.14
CA ARG A 11 40.77 -91.49 -35.26
C ARG A 11 40.57 -92.97 -34.89
N ASP A 12 40.71 -93.31 -33.61
CA ASP A 12 40.69 -94.70 -33.10
C ASP A 12 39.28 -95.24 -32.86
N PHE A 13 38.37 -95.13 -33.83
CA PHE A 13 37.01 -95.67 -33.70
C PHE A 13 36.90 -97.06 -34.36
N PRO A 14 36.27 -98.04 -33.69
CA PRO A 14 36.09 -99.38 -34.26
C PRO A 14 35.11 -99.37 -35.44
N VAL A 15 35.56 -99.74 -36.64
CA VAL A 15 34.75 -99.73 -37.87
C VAL A 15 33.99 -101.06 -38.04
N LYS A 16 32.65 -101.03 -38.12
CA LYS A 16 31.80 -102.20 -38.41
C LYS A 16 31.40 -102.25 -39.90
N ARG A 17 31.04 -103.43 -40.43
CA ARG A 17 30.65 -103.69 -41.85
C ARG A 17 29.51 -102.82 -42.43
N ARG A 18 28.82 -102.01 -41.61
CA ARG A 18 27.79 -101.04 -42.03
C ARG A 18 27.92 -99.75 -41.20
N GLY A 19 29.15 -99.22 -41.13
CA GLY A 19 29.51 -98.05 -40.32
C GLY A 19 29.54 -96.74 -41.11
N PHE A 20 29.79 -95.64 -40.39
CA PHE A 20 30.00 -94.31 -40.96
C PHE A 20 31.29 -94.27 -41.79
N ASP A 21 31.31 -93.43 -42.82
CA ASP A 21 32.49 -93.16 -43.62
C ASP A 21 33.56 -92.45 -42.76
N PRO A 22 34.75 -93.06 -42.54
CA PRO A 22 35.77 -92.49 -41.68
C PRO A 22 36.31 -91.14 -42.18
N GLU A 23 36.28 -90.85 -43.48
CA GLU A 23 36.73 -89.55 -44.00
C GLU A 23 35.71 -88.45 -43.69
N ALA A 24 34.43 -88.73 -43.88
CA ALA A 24 33.35 -87.81 -43.51
C ALA A 24 33.33 -87.51 -42.01
N VAL A 25 33.59 -88.52 -41.17
CA VAL A 25 33.70 -88.35 -39.71
C VAL A 25 34.92 -87.49 -39.35
N ALA A 26 36.08 -87.72 -39.96
CA ALA A 26 37.28 -86.92 -39.70
C ALA A 26 37.08 -85.44 -40.08
N ALA A 27 36.45 -85.16 -41.23
CA ALA A 27 36.12 -83.81 -41.65
C ALA A 27 35.14 -83.12 -40.69
N HIS A 28 34.16 -83.87 -40.18
CA HIS A 28 33.20 -83.37 -39.20
C HIS A 28 33.87 -83.09 -37.84
N LEU A 29 34.76 -83.97 -37.37
CA LEU A 29 35.51 -83.79 -36.14
C LEU A 29 36.47 -82.59 -36.23
N ALA A 30 37.13 -82.37 -37.37
CA ALA A 30 37.94 -81.18 -37.60
C ALA A 30 37.08 -79.90 -37.54
N THR A 31 35.90 -79.92 -38.17
CA THR A 31 34.95 -78.79 -38.09
C THR A 31 34.47 -78.52 -36.65
N LEU A 32 34.25 -79.59 -35.87
CA LEU A 32 33.89 -79.47 -34.46
C LEU A 32 35.05 -78.95 -33.61
N ALA A 33 36.27 -79.39 -33.88
CA ALA A 33 37.47 -78.89 -33.21
C ALA A 33 37.68 -77.39 -33.49
N ASP A 34 37.57 -76.96 -34.74
CA ASP A 34 37.65 -75.54 -35.10
C ASP A 34 36.58 -74.69 -34.40
N ARG A 35 35.35 -75.22 -34.27
CA ARG A 35 34.29 -74.56 -33.49
C ARG A 35 34.58 -74.52 -32.00
N PHE A 36 35.17 -75.58 -31.44
CA PHE A 36 35.50 -75.64 -30.02
C PHE A 36 36.65 -74.68 -29.68
N ASP A 37 37.68 -74.62 -30.52
CA ASP A 37 38.79 -73.66 -30.41
C ASP A 37 38.29 -72.21 -30.51
N ALA A 38 37.34 -71.94 -31.41
CA ALA A 38 36.73 -70.62 -31.54
C ALA A 38 35.92 -70.19 -30.30
N LEU A 39 35.31 -71.14 -29.59
CA LEU A 39 34.57 -70.90 -28.35
C LEU A 39 35.48 -70.82 -27.11
N GLN A 40 36.56 -71.60 -27.09
CA GLN A 40 37.57 -71.55 -26.02
C GLN A 40 38.41 -70.28 -26.07
N ARG A 41 38.63 -69.72 -27.26
CA ARG A 41 39.31 -68.44 -27.40
C ARG A 41 38.42 -67.36 -26.79
N PRO A 42 38.79 -66.77 -25.63
CA PRO A 42 37.95 -65.74 -25.05
C PRO A 42 37.84 -64.57 -26.05
N PRO A 43 36.63 -64.02 -26.29
CA PRO A 43 36.55 -62.78 -27.03
C PRO A 43 37.47 -61.78 -26.33
N ARG A 44 38.28 -61.04 -27.09
CA ARG A 44 38.93 -59.83 -26.56
C ARG A 44 37.79 -58.83 -26.29
N SER A 45 37.11 -59.02 -25.17
CA SER A 45 36.14 -58.08 -24.66
C SER A 45 36.89 -56.76 -24.54
N GLU A 46 36.37 -55.73 -25.21
CA GLU A 46 36.59 -54.36 -24.76
C GLU A 46 36.45 -54.40 -23.24
N SER A 47 37.54 -54.12 -22.53
CA SER A 47 37.55 -54.34 -21.10
C SER A 47 36.44 -53.48 -20.52
N LEU A 48 35.66 -54.02 -19.59
CA LEU A 48 34.58 -53.29 -18.92
C LEU A 48 35.08 -51.94 -18.37
N ALA A 49 36.36 -51.87 -17.99
CA ALA A 49 37.06 -50.65 -17.62
C ALA A 49 37.19 -49.62 -18.76
N GLY A 50 37.50 -50.05 -19.99
CA GLY A 50 37.51 -49.20 -21.19
C GLY A 50 36.12 -48.63 -21.49
N ALA A 51 35.10 -49.48 -21.56
CA ALA A 51 33.72 -49.05 -21.79
C ALA A 51 33.20 -48.10 -20.69
N ALA A 52 33.56 -48.35 -19.43
CA ALA A 52 33.23 -47.45 -18.31
C ALA A 52 33.97 -46.11 -18.41
N SER A 53 35.24 -46.10 -18.82
CA SER A 53 36.02 -44.87 -19.00
C SER A 53 35.47 -44.00 -20.13
N ASP A 54 35.04 -44.61 -21.23
CA ASP A 54 34.40 -43.90 -22.34
C ASP A 54 33.04 -43.34 -21.93
N ARG A 55 32.26 -44.08 -21.15
CA ARG A 55 31.00 -43.60 -20.57
C ARG A 55 31.22 -42.39 -19.67
N VAL A 56 32.23 -42.43 -18.80
CA VAL A 56 32.58 -41.30 -17.91
C VAL A 56 33.03 -40.11 -18.73
N ARG A 57 33.86 -40.30 -19.76
CA ARG A 57 34.31 -39.21 -20.63
C ARG A 57 33.13 -38.48 -21.29
N VAL A 58 32.17 -39.23 -21.82
CA VAL A 58 30.95 -38.65 -22.43
C VAL A 58 30.13 -37.87 -21.41
N ILE A 59 30.01 -38.37 -20.17
CA ILE A 59 29.28 -37.68 -19.11
C ILE A 59 30.00 -36.37 -18.73
N VAL A 60 31.32 -36.40 -18.59
CA VAL A 60 32.11 -35.20 -18.24
C VAL A 60 32.02 -34.16 -19.35
N GLU A 61 32.16 -34.55 -20.61
CA GLU A 61 32.03 -33.63 -21.75
C GLU A 61 30.62 -33.02 -21.83
N ALA A 62 29.58 -33.83 -21.57
CA ALA A 62 28.21 -33.34 -21.49
C ALA A 62 28.01 -32.39 -20.30
N ALA A 63 28.63 -32.66 -19.16
CA ALA A 63 28.58 -31.81 -17.99
C ALA A 63 29.31 -30.47 -18.22
N GLU A 64 30.48 -30.49 -18.88
CA GLU A 64 31.22 -29.28 -19.24
C GLU A 64 30.44 -28.38 -20.19
N ARG A 65 29.79 -28.97 -21.21
CA ARG A 65 28.88 -28.24 -22.10
C ARG A 65 27.70 -27.64 -21.32
N SER A 66 27.08 -28.43 -20.46
CA SER A 66 25.97 -27.98 -19.60
C SER A 66 26.38 -26.81 -18.69
N VAL A 67 27.57 -26.86 -18.10
CA VAL A 67 28.10 -25.76 -17.26
C VAL A 67 28.36 -24.50 -18.09
N ALA A 68 28.91 -24.64 -19.31
CA ALA A 68 29.12 -23.52 -20.22
C ALA A 68 27.79 -22.85 -20.62
N ASP A 69 26.78 -23.66 -20.93
CA ASP A 69 25.43 -23.18 -21.27
C ASP A 69 24.78 -22.46 -20.07
N MET A 70 24.86 -23.05 -18.87
CA MET A 70 24.38 -22.41 -17.63
C MET A 70 25.09 -21.07 -17.36
N GLY A 71 26.40 -20.99 -17.61
CA GLY A 71 27.16 -19.75 -17.46
C GLY A 71 26.68 -18.66 -18.43
N HIS A 72 26.40 -19.03 -19.67
CA HIS A 72 25.87 -18.11 -20.67
C HIS A 72 24.45 -17.63 -20.32
N GLU A 73 23.56 -18.54 -19.93
CA GLU A 73 22.21 -18.22 -19.51
C GLU A 73 22.19 -17.31 -18.28
N ALA A 74 23.03 -17.60 -17.28
CA ALA A 74 23.15 -16.78 -16.07
C ALA A 74 23.64 -15.36 -16.37
N GLU A 75 24.59 -15.21 -17.31
CA GLU A 75 25.08 -13.89 -17.71
C GLU A 75 24.00 -13.07 -18.43
N VAL A 76 23.26 -13.71 -19.34
CA VAL A 76 22.15 -13.06 -20.04
C VAL A 76 21.06 -12.66 -19.05
N GLU A 77 20.71 -13.54 -18.11
CA GLU A 77 19.69 -13.25 -17.10
C GLU A 77 20.13 -12.15 -16.14
N ARG A 78 21.39 -12.16 -15.68
CA ARG A 78 21.98 -11.08 -14.90
C ARG A 78 21.85 -9.74 -15.63
N GLY A 79 22.17 -9.72 -16.93
CA GLY A 79 22.00 -8.54 -17.78
C GLY A 79 20.56 -8.04 -17.76
N ARG A 80 19.58 -8.93 -17.99
CA ARG A 80 18.15 -8.56 -17.95
C ARG A 80 17.71 -8.00 -16.61
N ILE A 81 18.15 -8.60 -15.50
CA ILE A 81 17.80 -8.14 -14.15
C ILE A 81 18.39 -6.75 -13.89
N LEU A 82 19.64 -6.51 -14.26
CA LEU A 82 20.28 -5.20 -14.12
C LEU A 82 19.57 -4.13 -14.98
N ASP A 83 19.26 -4.45 -16.23
CA ASP A 83 18.56 -3.54 -17.14
C ASP A 83 17.13 -3.24 -16.67
N ALA A 84 16.43 -4.22 -16.10
CA ALA A 84 15.12 -4.02 -15.49
C ALA A 84 15.22 -3.13 -14.23
N SER A 85 16.16 -3.45 -13.34
CA SER A 85 16.37 -2.71 -12.10
C SER A 85 16.77 -1.25 -12.37
N HIS A 86 17.62 -0.99 -13.35
CA HIS A 86 17.98 0.37 -13.76
C HIS A 86 16.77 1.13 -14.30
N ARG A 87 15.96 0.52 -15.16
CA ARG A 87 14.74 1.16 -15.67
C ARG A 87 13.76 1.49 -14.54
N GLU A 88 13.54 0.58 -13.60
CA GLU A 88 12.70 0.82 -12.43
C GLU A 88 13.24 1.97 -11.56
N ALA A 89 14.55 2.03 -11.35
CA ALA A 89 15.21 3.12 -10.62
C ALA A 89 15.02 4.46 -11.33
N ASP A 90 15.21 4.52 -12.65
CA ASP A 90 15.02 5.72 -13.45
C ASP A 90 13.56 6.19 -13.43
N GLU A 91 12.62 5.27 -13.54
CA GLU A 91 11.18 5.56 -13.44
C GLU A 91 10.82 6.12 -12.06
N HIS A 92 11.37 5.54 -10.99
CA HIS A 92 11.15 6.02 -9.63
C HIS A 92 11.74 7.42 -9.40
N LEU A 93 12.97 7.65 -9.86
CA LEU A 93 13.60 8.98 -9.79
C LEU A 93 12.80 10.01 -10.58
N ALA A 94 12.32 9.67 -11.77
CA ALA A 94 11.47 10.55 -12.57
C ALA A 94 10.13 10.83 -11.87
N HIS A 95 9.54 9.84 -11.19
CA HIS A 95 8.33 10.04 -10.40
C HIS A 95 8.56 10.98 -9.21
N VAL A 96 9.61 10.75 -8.43
CA VAL A 96 9.98 11.61 -7.29
C VAL A 96 10.26 13.04 -7.77
N ALA A 97 11.04 13.21 -8.85
CA ALA A 97 11.33 14.53 -9.40
C ALA A 97 10.05 15.29 -9.80
N ARG A 98 9.09 14.61 -10.45
CA ARG A 98 7.80 15.22 -10.80
C ARG A 98 6.98 15.59 -9.56
N ALA A 99 6.92 14.71 -8.56
CA ALA A 99 6.21 14.98 -7.32
C ALA A 99 6.82 16.16 -6.56
N THR A 100 8.14 16.22 -6.45
CA THR A 100 8.86 17.34 -5.83
C THR A 100 8.63 18.64 -6.58
N ALA A 101 8.69 18.64 -7.92
CA ALA A 101 8.41 19.83 -8.73
C ALA A 101 6.98 20.35 -8.48
N SER A 102 5.98 19.46 -8.44
CA SER A 102 4.60 19.83 -8.12
C SER A 102 4.45 20.38 -6.70
N MET A 103 5.16 19.81 -5.72
CA MET A 103 5.16 20.34 -4.35
C MET A 103 5.75 21.75 -4.29
N LEU A 104 6.88 22.00 -4.96
CA LEU A 104 7.50 23.32 -5.02
C LEU A 104 6.59 24.36 -5.68
N GLU A 105 5.90 23.99 -6.76
CA GLU A 105 4.91 24.85 -7.42
C GLU A 105 3.76 25.20 -6.46
N ARG A 106 3.24 24.22 -5.71
CA ARG A 106 2.18 24.47 -4.71
C ARG A 106 2.66 25.36 -3.58
N VAL A 107 3.89 25.20 -3.11
CA VAL A 107 4.49 26.08 -2.09
C VAL A 107 4.62 27.51 -2.63
N ALA A 108 5.09 27.68 -3.87
CA ALA A 108 5.19 29.00 -4.49
C ALA A 108 3.82 29.69 -4.64
N LEU A 109 2.78 28.94 -4.98
CA LEU A 109 1.40 29.46 -5.03
C LEU A 109 0.91 29.88 -3.64
N LEU A 110 1.14 29.06 -2.61
CA LEU A 110 0.78 29.40 -1.24
C LEU A 110 1.52 30.66 -0.76
N GLU A 111 2.82 30.79 -1.07
CA GLU A 111 3.58 32.00 -0.75
C GLU A 111 2.98 33.26 -1.39
N GLN A 112 2.51 33.18 -2.64
CA GLN A 112 1.83 34.29 -3.31
C GLN A 112 0.48 34.63 -2.67
N GLU A 113 -0.32 33.61 -2.33
CA GLU A 113 -1.59 33.79 -1.63
C GLU A 113 -1.38 34.43 -0.25
N PHE A 114 -0.37 34.00 0.50
CA PHE A 114 -0.02 34.59 1.79
C PHE A 114 0.42 36.05 1.65
N ALA A 115 1.23 36.38 0.63
CA ALA A 115 1.62 37.76 0.36
C ALA A 115 0.40 38.65 0.06
N ALA A 116 -0.52 38.16 -0.77
CA ALA A 116 -1.76 38.88 -1.08
C ALA A 116 -2.65 39.08 0.17
N LEU A 117 -2.79 38.05 1.01
CA LEU A 117 -3.53 38.16 2.28
C LEU A 117 -2.89 39.20 3.22
N LEU A 118 -1.56 39.22 3.32
CA LEU A 118 -0.85 40.21 4.13
C LEU A 118 -1.07 41.64 3.63
N ASP A 119 -1.07 41.86 2.31
CA ASP A 119 -1.35 43.17 1.74
C ASP A 119 -2.79 43.62 2.01
N VAL A 120 -3.76 42.71 1.93
CA VAL A 120 -5.16 43.00 2.29
C VAL A 120 -5.27 43.37 3.78
N VAL A 121 -4.63 42.62 4.68
CA VAL A 121 -4.63 42.89 6.12
C VAL A 121 -3.96 44.22 6.44
N ARG A 122 -2.85 44.55 5.77
CA ARG A 122 -2.17 45.84 5.95
C ARG A 122 -3.07 46.99 5.50
N THR A 123 -3.70 46.84 4.34
CA THR A 123 -4.62 47.84 3.79
C THR A 123 -5.81 48.04 4.72
N SER A 124 -6.44 46.97 5.20
CA SER A 124 -7.56 47.06 6.14
C SER A 124 -7.15 47.67 7.47
N ALA A 125 -5.96 47.36 8.00
CA ALA A 125 -5.43 48.00 9.21
C ALA A 125 -5.26 49.50 9.02
N THR A 126 -4.63 49.96 7.92
CA THR A 126 -4.47 51.41 7.66
C THR A 126 -5.82 52.12 7.51
N ARG A 127 -6.79 51.48 6.86
CA ARG A 127 -8.15 51.99 6.71
C ARG A 127 -8.86 52.09 8.05
N LEU A 128 -8.80 51.05 8.88
CA LEU A 128 -9.39 51.05 10.23
C LEU A 128 -8.78 52.15 11.10
N THR A 129 -7.47 52.37 11.03
CA THR A 129 -6.82 53.48 11.74
C THR A 129 -7.36 54.84 11.29
N ALA A 130 -7.56 55.05 9.98
CA ALA A 130 -8.12 56.28 9.45
C ALA A 130 -9.60 56.47 9.83
N GLU A 131 -10.41 55.39 9.77
CA GLU A 131 -11.81 55.41 10.18
C GLU A 131 -11.97 55.70 11.68
N LEU A 132 -11.11 55.13 12.54
CA LEU A 132 -11.07 55.43 13.97
C LEU A 132 -10.69 56.88 14.25
N ALA A 133 -9.68 57.43 13.58
CA ALA A 133 -9.29 58.82 13.74
C ALA A 133 -10.40 59.79 13.32
N ALA A 134 -11.13 59.48 12.25
CA ALA A 134 -12.28 60.25 11.81
C ALA A 134 -13.45 60.19 12.83
N LEU A 135 -13.70 59.01 13.39
CA LEU A 135 -14.71 58.83 14.44
C LEU A 135 -14.37 59.60 15.71
N GLU A 136 -13.11 59.53 16.16
CA GLU A 136 -12.61 60.31 17.30
C GLU A 136 -12.82 61.82 17.08
N GLY A 137 -12.51 62.32 15.88
CA GLY A 137 -12.79 63.71 15.49
C GLY A 137 -14.28 64.07 15.57
N ALA A 138 -15.14 63.24 14.99
CA ALA A 138 -16.60 63.48 15.01
C ALA A 138 -17.17 63.45 16.45
N VAL A 139 -16.67 62.55 17.31
CA VAL A 139 -17.06 62.49 18.72
C VAL A 139 -16.61 63.74 19.47
N GLN A 140 -15.42 64.26 19.16
CA GLN A 140 -14.93 65.51 19.75
C GLN A 140 -15.75 66.72 19.31
N GLU A 141 -16.12 66.81 18.02
CA GLU A 141 -17.02 67.86 17.51
C GLU A 141 -18.38 67.82 18.21
N LEU A 142 -18.97 66.62 18.39
CA LEU A 142 -20.21 66.43 19.13
C LEU A 142 -20.13 66.87 20.60
N ARG A 143 -18.97 66.70 21.24
CA ARG A 143 -18.72 67.18 22.61
C ARG A 143 -18.56 68.69 22.68
N GLU A 144 -17.95 69.29 21.66
CA GLU A 144 -17.72 70.73 21.59
C GLU A 144 -18.96 71.51 21.12
N THR A 145 -19.90 70.86 20.42
CA THR A 145 -21.22 71.46 20.18
C THR A 145 -21.96 71.68 21.50
N PRO A 146 -22.28 72.94 21.85
CA PRO A 146 -23.06 73.21 23.04
C PRO A 146 -24.45 72.59 22.88
N SER A 147 -24.85 71.77 23.86
CA SER A 147 -26.21 71.23 23.90
C SER A 147 -27.21 72.39 23.85
N PRO A 148 -28.21 72.37 22.95
CA PRO A 148 -29.35 73.26 23.10
C PRO A 148 -29.97 73.01 24.49
N PRO A 149 -30.52 74.05 25.15
CA PRO A 149 -31.21 73.87 26.42
C PRO A 149 -32.31 72.83 26.23
N ALA A 150 -32.22 71.72 26.99
CA ALA A 150 -33.18 70.64 26.91
C ALA A 150 -34.56 71.14 27.32
N PRO A 151 -35.65 70.81 26.58
CA PRO A 151 -36.98 70.98 27.11
C PRO A 151 -37.14 70.05 28.32
N GLU A 152 -37.70 70.60 29.39
CA GLU A 152 -38.01 69.92 30.64
C GLU A 152 -39.12 68.90 30.36
N ILE A 153 -38.74 67.66 30.00
CA ILE A 153 -39.68 66.56 29.86
C ILE A 153 -39.92 66.02 31.27
N GLU A 154 -41.06 66.36 31.85
CA GLU A 154 -41.63 65.68 33.02
C GLU A 154 -41.71 64.18 32.70
N ARG A 155 -40.89 63.38 33.38
CA ARG A 155 -40.99 61.91 33.34
C ARG A 155 -42.13 61.48 34.25
N GLU A 156 -43.29 61.23 33.65
CA GLU A 156 -44.36 60.47 34.28
C GLU A 156 -43.93 58.98 34.37
N PRO A 157 -44.08 58.30 35.52
CA PRO A 157 -43.74 56.88 35.63
C PRO A 157 -44.71 56.06 34.77
N PRO A 158 -44.23 55.08 33.97
CA PRO A 158 -45.12 54.27 33.15
C PRO A 158 -46.05 53.43 34.06
N PRO A 159 -47.33 53.24 33.68
CA PRO A 159 -48.20 52.32 34.37
C PRO A 159 -47.64 50.88 34.28
N PRO A 160 -47.95 50.01 35.26
CA PRO A 160 -47.52 48.61 35.25
C PRO A 160 -48.26 47.85 34.14
N ASP A 161 -47.67 47.84 32.94
CA ASP A 161 -48.23 47.17 31.78
C ASP A 161 -47.95 45.65 31.81
N ALA A 162 -48.86 44.86 31.22
CA ALA A 162 -48.77 43.40 31.13
C ALA A 162 -47.48 42.91 30.47
N ASP A 163 -46.92 43.70 29.57
CA ASP A 163 -45.66 43.40 28.90
C ASP A 163 -44.45 43.57 29.83
N GLY A 164 -44.50 44.52 30.76
CA GLY A 164 -43.48 44.70 31.80
C GLY A 164 -43.45 43.53 32.78
N ALA A 165 -44.63 43.08 33.21
CA ALA A 165 -44.76 41.87 34.04
C ALA A 165 -44.20 40.63 33.32
N ARG A 166 -44.46 40.48 32.01
CA ARG A 166 -43.94 39.38 31.21
C ARG A 166 -42.41 39.38 31.11
N LEU A 167 -41.79 40.54 30.93
CA LEU A 167 -40.33 40.66 30.86
C LEU A 167 -39.68 40.31 32.20
N ILE A 168 -40.26 40.77 33.31
CA ILE A 168 -39.77 40.44 34.65
C ILE A 168 -39.95 38.94 34.92
N ALA A 169 -41.12 38.39 34.61
CA ALA A 169 -41.40 36.95 34.73
C ALA A 169 -40.39 36.10 33.95
N LEU A 170 -40.09 36.49 32.71
CA LEU A 170 -39.13 35.79 31.85
C LEU A 170 -37.71 35.86 32.41
N ASN A 171 -37.28 37.03 32.88
CA ASN A 171 -35.97 37.19 33.48
C ASN A 171 -35.82 36.35 34.76
N MET A 172 -36.88 36.28 35.59
CA MET A 172 -36.89 35.44 36.80
C MET A 172 -36.87 33.94 36.44
N ALA A 173 -37.64 33.51 35.43
CA ALA A 173 -37.62 32.14 34.95
C ALA A 173 -36.24 31.73 34.40
N LEU A 174 -35.61 32.57 33.57
CA LEU A 174 -34.24 32.34 33.05
C LEU A 174 -33.18 32.33 34.16
N SER A 175 -33.42 33.05 35.26
CA SER A 175 -32.54 33.07 36.43
C SER A 175 -32.77 31.86 37.36
N GLY A 176 -33.70 30.95 37.03
CA GLY A 176 -33.99 29.74 37.78
C GLY A 176 -34.92 29.92 38.97
N THR A 177 -35.62 31.05 39.07
CA THR A 177 -36.62 31.28 40.14
C THR A 177 -37.84 30.37 39.94
N PRO A 178 -38.37 29.71 40.99
CA PRO A 178 -39.57 28.88 40.89
C PRO A 178 -40.83 29.67 40.51
N ARG A 179 -41.77 29.01 39.81
CA ARG A 179 -43.02 29.62 39.31
C ARG A 179 -43.82 30.30 40.43
N GLU A 180 -43.91 29.65 41.60
CA GLU A 180 -44.69 30.13 42.75
C GLU A 180 -44.11 31.40 43.39
N GLU A 181 -42.80 31.60 43.25
CA GLU A 181 -42.11 32.79 43.77
C GLU A 181 -42.24 33.95 42.79
N THR A 182 -42.15 33.69 41.49
CA THR A 182 -42.46 34.65 40.43
C THR A 182 -43.93 35.10 40.48
N GLU A 183 -44.87 34.18 40.73
CA GLU A 183 -46.29 34.48 40.89
C GLU A 183 -46.55 35.43 42.06
N ARG A 184 -45.90 35.18 43.21
CA ARG A 184 -46.01 36.04 44.40
C ARG A 184 -45.46 37.43 44.12
N TYR A 185 -44.29 37.51 43.49
CA TYR A 185 -43.67 38.78 43.13
C TYR A 185 -44.56 39.59 42.19
N LEU A 186 -45.14 38.97 41.18
CA LEU A 186 -46.00 39.67 40.24
C LEU A 186 -47.35 40.04 40.86
N ALA A 187 -47.92 39.21 41.75
CA ALA A 187 -49.15 39.56 42.47
C ALA A 187 -48.98 40.75 43.42
N GLU A 188 -47.79 40.95 43.98
CA GLU A 188 -47.49 42.08 44.87
C GLU A 188 -47.21 43.39 44.11
N ASN A 189 -46.83 43.30 42.82
CA ASN A 189 -46.41 44.45 42.02
C ASN A 189 -47.36 44.78 40.84
N PHE A 190 -48.25 43.85 40.47
CA PHE A 190 -49.14 43.95 39.31
C PHE A 190 -50.54 43.41 39.64
N ASP A 191 -51.45 44.28 40.08
CA ASP A 191 -52.79 43.89 40.58
C ASP A 191 -53.83 43.55 39.49
N THR A 192 -53.52 43.70 38.19
CA THR A 192 -54.53 43.72 37.10
C THR A 192 -54.27 42.77 35.92
N ILE A 193 -53.37 41.80 36.08
CA ILE A 193 -52.97 40.88 35.00
C ILE A 193 -53.47 39.46 35.32
N ASP A 194 -53.87 38.71 34.30
CA ASP A 194 -54.02 37.25 34.40
C ASP A 194 -52.65 36.59 34.56
N LEU A 195 -52.22 36.49 35.81
CA LEU A 195 -50.91 35.96 36.21
C LEU A 195 -50.72 34.51 35.79
N ASN A 196 -51.77 33.69 35.87
CA ASN A 196 -51.66 32.26 35.58
C ASN A 196 -51.40 32.00 34.09
N GLY A 197 -52.16 32.65 33.21
CA GLY A 197 -51.94 32.53 31.76
C GLY A 197 -50.57 33.07 31.34
N LEU A 198 -50.10 34.16 31.96
CA LEU A 198 -48.79 34.75 31.66
C LEU A 198 -47.63 33.87 32.13
N LEU A 199 -47.72 33.26 33.31
CA LEU A 199 -46.65 32.40 33.85
C LEU A 199 -46.54 31.08 33.09
N ASP A 200 -47.67 30.49 32.68
CA ASP A 200 -47.67 29.27 31.88
C ASP A 200 -46.97 29.51 30.53
N ASP A 201 -47.27 30.62 29.85
CA ASP A 201 -46.59 31.03 28.61
C ASP A 201 -45.07 31.19 28.78
N VAL A 202 -44.64 31.80 29.90
CA VAL A 202 -43.25 32.15 30.15
C VAL A 202 -42.42 30.92 30.53
N TYR A 203 -42.90 30.09 31.44
CA TYR A 203 -42.17 28.89 31.87
C TYR A 203 -42.13 27.80 30.79
N VAL A 204 -43.16 27.68 29.95
CA VAL A 204 -43.11 26.81 28.76
C VAL A 204 -42.02 27.25 27.78
N ARG A 205 -41.76 28.57 27.65
CA ARG A 205 -40.71 29.10 26.76
C ARG A 205 -39.31 29.06 27.37
N ALA A 206 -39.20 29.15 28.70
CA ALA A 206 -37.91 29.10 29.38
C ALA A 206 -37.33 27.67 29.51
N ASP A 207 -38.18 26.64 29.41
CA ASP A 207 -37.79 25.22 29.46
C ASP A 207 -37.49 24.60 28.07
N GLN A 208 -37.45 25.44 27.01
CA GLN A 208 -37.04 25.08 25.63
C GLN A 208 -35.63 25.59 25.33
#